data_AF-F3G5H9-F1
#
_entry.id   AF-F3G5H9-F1
#
_cell.length_a   1.000
_cell.length_b   1.000
_cell.length_c   1.000
_cell.angle_alpha   90.00
_cell.angle_beta   90.00
_cell.angle_gamma   90.00
#
_symmetry.space_group_name_H-M   'P 1'
#
loop_
_entity.id
_entity.type
_entity.pdbx_description
1 polymer ?
#
loop_
_entity_poly.entity_id
_entity_poly.type
_entity_poly.pdbx_seq_one_letter_code
_entity_poly.pdbx_strand_id
1 'polypeptide(L)'
;MSSLYPVRGRGTASNPHNRFAPSQSVVEDDGWYQEVPLTQGTQVTSETAKSIITRNSSPDIPFDRSINPYRGCEHGCIYCFARP
;
A
#
# COMPACT_ATOMS: atom_id res chain seq x y z
N MET A 1 1.60 5.93 -21.13
CA MET A 1 1.88 7.34 -20.75
C MET A 1 1.18 7.68 -19.44
N SER A 2 1.89 7.42 -18.34
CA SER A 2 1.65 8.02 -17.01
C SER A 2 3.05 8.25 -16.43
N SER A 3 3.57 9.47 -16.56
CA SER A 3 4.82 9.87 -15.88
C SER A 3 4.47 10.27 -14.43
N LEU A 4 5.24 10.00 -13.37
CA LEU A 4 6.27 9.01 -13.03
C LEU A 4 6.63 9.14 -11.52
N TYR A 5 5.72 9.68 -10.70
CA TYR A 5 5.93 9.81 -9.26
C TYR A 5 4.62 9.53 -8.53
N PRO A 6 4.54 8.51 -7.66
CA PRO A 6 3.49 8.52 -6.64
C PRO A 6 3.58 9.85 -5.89
N VAL A 7 2.44 10.49 -5.63
CA VAL A 7 2.32 11.69 -4.79
C VAL A 7 3.21 11.47 -3.57
N ARG A 8 4.12 12.41 -3.26
CA ARG A 8 4.89 12.37 -2.01
C ARG A 8 3.88 12.39 -0.86
N GLY A 9 3.61 11.21 -0.29
CA GLY A 9 2.55 11.08 0.69
C GLY A 9 2.11 9.66 1.00
N ARG A 10 1.40 9.65 2.12
CA ARG A 10 0.93 8.55 2.93
C ARG A 10 -0.40 7.93 2.37
N GLY A 11 -0.46 7.44 1.12
CA GLY A 11 -1.74 7.14 0.41
C GLY A 11 -1.83 5.90 -0.52
N THR A 12 -3.06 5.41 -0.75
CA THR A 12 -3.42 4.14 -1.42
C THR A 12 -2.96 4.07 -2.89
N ALA A 13 -2.38 2.94 -3.29
CA ALA A 13 -1.69 2.75 -4.57
C ALA A 13 -2.45 1.90 -5.61
N SER A 14 -3.63 1.39 -5.27
CA SER A 14 -4.42 0.51 -6.15
C SER A 14 -5.83 1.07 -6.43
N ASN A 15 -6.37 0.71 -7.59
CA ASN A 15 -7.65 1.22 -8.14
C ASN A 15 -8.53 0.07 -8.64
N PRO A 16 -9.14 -0.74 -7.74
CA PRO A 16 -10.02 -1.81 -8.15
C PRO A 16 -11.30 -1.28 -8.79
N HIS A 17 -11.80 -1.99 -9.79
CA HIS A 17 -13.03 -1.58 -10.45
C HIS A 17 -14.23 -1.72 -9.53
N ASN A 18 -15.13 -0.75 -9.66
CA ASN A 18 -16.30 -0.63 -8.81
C ASN A 18 -17.21 -1.86 -8.96
N ARG A 19 -17.51 -2.52 -7.83
CA ARG A 19 -18.40 -3.69 -7.74
C ARG A 19 -19.78 -3.49 -8.38
N PHE A 20 -20.30 -2.27 -8.37
CA PHE A 20 -21.63 -1.97 -8.90
C PHE A 20 -21.58 -1.38 -10.32
N ALA A 21 -20.41 -1.31 -10.95
CA ALA A 21 -20.28 -0.84 -12.33
C ALA A 21 -20.89 -1.86 -13.31
N PRO A 22 -21.63 -1.40 -14.33
CA PRO A 22 -22.24 -2.29 -15.33
C PRO A 22 -21.24 -2.88 -16.33
N SER A 23 -19.99 -2.41 -16.35
CA SER A 23 -18.92 -2.93 -17.22
C SER A 23 -17.52 -2.77 -16.60
N GLN A 24 -16.55 -3.54 -17.10
CA GLN A 24 -15.15 -3.56 -16.67
C GLN A 24 -14.19 -3.26 -17.84
N SER A 25 -13.04 -2.65 -17.56
CA SER A 25 -11.95 -2.51 -18.53
C SER A 25 -10.87 -3.56 -18.26
N VAL A 26 -10.36 -4.20 -19.31
CA VAL A 26 -9.35 -5.28 -19.22
C VAL A 26 -8.09 -4.84 -19.96
N VAL A 27 -6.93 -5.18 -19.42
CA VAL A 27 -5.64 -4.99 -20.11
C VAL A 27 -5.49 -6.12 -21.13
N GLU A 28 -5.30 -5.79 -22.39
CA GLU A 28 -5.05 -6.75 -23.47
C GLU A 28 -3.74 -6.44 -24.18
N ASP A 29 -3.03 -7.49 -24.59
CA ASP A 29 -1.79 -7.41 -25.37
C ASP A 29 -2.14 -7.24 -26.85
N ASP A 30 -1.74 -6.13 -27.46
CA ASP A 30 -1.98 -5.82 -28.86
C ASP A 30 -0.92 -6.42 -29.81
N GLY A 31 0.04 -7.18 -29.27
CA GLY A 31 1.08 -7.89 -30.02
C GLY A 31 2.29 -7.01 -30.37
N TRP A 32 2.34 -5.77 -29.88
CA TRP A 32 3.47 -4.88 -30.06
C TRP A 32 4.47 -5.05 -28.90
N TYR A 33 5.76 -5.00 -29.19
CA TYR A 33 6.82 -5.15 -28.17
C TYR A 33 6.69 -4.13 -27.02
N GLN A 34 6.72 -4.61 -25.77
CA GLN A 34 6.69 -3.79 -24.54
C GLN A 34 7.77 -4.20 -23.53
N GLU A 35 8.59 -3.24 -23.09
CA GLU A 35 9.59 -3.40 -22.04
C GLU A 35 8.94 -3.16 -20.66
N VAL A 36 8.92 -4.16 -19.76
CA VAL A 36 8.26 -4.06 -18.43
C VAL A 36 9.28 -3.68 -17.33
N PRO A 37 9.04 -2.65 -16.51
CA PRO A 37 10.00 -2.21 -15.48
C PRO A 37 10.03 -3.14 -14.24
N LEU A 38 11.20 -3.27 -13.61
CA LEU A 38 11.41 -4.00 -12.35
C LEU A 38 10.55 -3.41 -11.20
N THR A 39 9.85 -4.27 -10.45
CA THR A 39 9.12 -3.88 -9.23
C THR A 39 10.09 -3.69 -8.06
N GLN A 40 9.77 -2.76 -7.13
CA GLN A 40 10.54 -2.59 -5.91
C GLN A 40 10.07 -3.62 -4.86
N GLY A 41 10.93 -4.57 -4.48
CA GLY A 41 10.61 -5.61 -3.49
C GLY A 41 10.71 -5.14 -2.03
N THR A 42 10.08 -5.88 -1.11
CA THR A 42 10.14 -5.65 0.34
C THR A 42 11.58 -5.67 0.86
N GLN A 43 11.94 -4.66 1.65
CA GLN A 43 13.25 -4.57 2.31
C GLN A 43 13.12 -4.77 3.82
N VAL A 44 14.03 -5.53 4.41
CA VAL A 44 14.10 -5.73 5.87
C VAL A 44 15.30 -4.96 6.41
N THR A 45 15.07 -4.06 7.35
CA THR A 45 16.10 -3.22 7.97
C THR A 45 15.96 -3.25 9.48
N SER A 46 17.08 -3.25 10.20
CA SER A 46 17.06 -3.03 11.65
C SER A 46 16.72 -1.57 11.95
N GLU A 47 15.79 -1.34 12.86
CA GLU A 47 15.33 0.01 13.20
C GLU A 47 15.33 0.24 14.71
N THR A 48 15.77 1.43 15.13
CA THR A 48 15.65 1.88 16.52
C THR A 48 14.40 2.73 16.70
N ALA A 49 13.32 2.11 17.17
CA ALA A 49 12.09 2.81 17.51
C ALA A 49 12.13 3.39 18.93
N LYS A 50 11.46 4.54 19.15
CA LYS A 50 11.24 5.09 20.50
C LYS A 50 10.37 4.15 21.36
N SER A 51 9.41 3.46 20.75
CA SER A 51 8.59 2.40 21.34
C SER A 51 8.09 1.49 20.23
N ILE A 52 8.13 0.18 20.46
CA ILE A 52 7.59 -0.84 19.54
C ILE A 52 6.11 -1.16 19.81
N ILE A 53 5.63 -0.94 21.03
CA ILE A 53 4.26 -1.25 21.44
C ILE A 53 3.37 0.00 21.25
N THR A 54 2.32 -0.16 20.44
CA THR A 54 1.19 0.79 20.31
C THR A 54 0.06 0.35 21.22
N ARG A 55 -0.68 1.30 21.81
CA ARG A 55 -1.85 1.00 22.64
C ARG A 55 -3.12 1.56 22.01
N ASN A 56 -4.23 0.85 22.16
CA ASN A 56 -5.55 1.35 21.77
C ASN A 56 -6.56 1.12 22.91
N SER A 57 -7.61 1.94 22.95
CA SER A 57 -8.68 1.90 23.96
C SER A 57 -10.05 1.71 23.32
N SER A 58 -10.10 1.16 22.10
CA SER A 58 -11.37 0.97 21.40
C SER A 58 -12.17 -0.14 22.09
N PRO A 59 -13.48 0.08 22.39
CA PRO A 59 -14.32 -1.00 22.90
C PRO A 59 -14.58 -2.08 21.85
N ASP A 60 -14.37 -1.77 20.57
CA ASP A 60 -14.64 -2.66 19.44
C ASP A 60 -13.46 -3.60 19.12
N ILE A 61 -12.32 -3.43 19.79
CA ILE A 61 -11.10 -4.19 19.54
C ILE A 61 -10.74 -4.99 20.82
N PRO A 62 -10.64 -6.32 20.76
CA PRO A 62 -10.48 -7.17 21.95
C PRO A 62 -9.07 -7.18 22.55
N PHE A 63 -8.17 -6.32 22.07
CA PHE A 63 -6.79 -6.20 22.53
C PHE A 63 -6.45 -4.74 22.78
N ASP A 64 -5.57 -4.47 23.74
CA ASP A 64 -5.12 -3.12 24.11
C ASP A 64 -3.76 -2.77 23.51
N ARG A 65 -3.00 -3.74 22.98
CA ARG A 65 -1.60 -3.59 22.52
C ARG A 65 -1.36 -4.19 21.15
N SER A 66 -0.56 -3.52 20.33
CA SER A 66 -0.16 -3.99 19.01
C SER A 66 1.27 -3.59 18.64
N ILE A 67 1.83 -4.26 17.65
CA ILE A 67 3.13 -3.95 17.03
C ILE A 67 2.89 -3.78 15.52
N ASN A 68 3.37 -2.69 14.94
CA ASN A 68 3.39 -2.49 13.48
C ASN A 68 4.84 -2.61 12.97
N PRO A 69 5.22 -3.74 12.34
CA PRO A 69 6.58 -3.96 11.86
C PRO A 69 6.89 -3.25 10.52
N TYR A 70 5.93 -2.54 9.93
CA TYR A 70 6.04 -1.98 8.59
C TYR A 70 6.40 -0.48 8.59
N ARG A 71 7.30 -0.08 7.68
CA ARG A 71 7.77 1.31 7.46
C ARG A 71 7.65 1.70 5.99
N GLY A 72 6.43 1.98 5.56
CA GLY A 72 6.12 2.05 4.14
C GLY A 72 5.50 0.73 3.69
N CYS A 73 4.50 0.84 2.83
CA CYS A 73 3.92 -0.26 2.08
C CYS A 73 3.59 0.28 0.69
N GLU A 74 3.90 -0.48 -0.33
CA GLU A 74 3.62 -0.22 -1.74
C GLU A 74 2.14 0.04 -2.01
N HIS A 75 1.25 -0.53 -1.19
CA HIS A 75 -0.19 -0.26 -1.23
C HIS A 75 -0.55 1.12 -0.71
N GLY A 76 0.28 1.70 0.15
CA GLY A 76 0.17 3.03 0.73
C GLY A 76 -1.16 3.41 1.40
N CYS A 77 -2.09 2.48 1.65
CA CYS A 77 -3.48 2.76 2.03
C CYS A 77 -3.66 4.00 2.93
N ILE A 78 -4.58 4.90 2.57
CA ILE A 78 -4.83 6.17 3.27
C ILE A 78 -5.05 6.01 4.78
N TYR A 79 -5.65 4.88 5.19
CA TYR A 79 -5.94 4.54 6.58
C TYR A 79 -4.81 3.77 7.28
N CYS A 80 -3.75 3.37 6.56
CA CYS A 80 -2.72 2.48 7.08
C CYS A 80 -1.54 3.26 7.64
N PHE A 81 -1.22 3.12 8.92
CA PHE A 81 -0.06 3.79 9.54
C PHE A 81 1.30 3.41 8.96
N ALA A 82 1.38 2.31 8.21
CA ALA A 82 2.57 1.90 7.46
C ALA A 82 2.71 2.61 6.11
N ARG A 83 1.91 3.62 5.82
CA ARG A 83 2.01 4.48 4.63
C ARG A 83 3.36 5.24 4.56
N PRO A 84 3.98 5.42 3.38
CA PRO A 84 5.30 6.09 3.22
C PRO A 84 5.32 7.54 3.70
#